data_AF-A0A7J3BFD8-F1
#
_entry.id   AF-A0A7J3BFD8-F1
#
_cell.length_a   1.000
_cell.length_b   1.000
_cell.length_c   1.000
_cell.angle_alpha   90.00
_cell.angle_beta   90.00
_cell.angle_gamma   90.00
#
_symmetry.space_group_name_H-M   'P 1'
#
loop_
_entity.id
_entity.type
_entity.pdbx_description
1 polymer ?
#
loop_
_entity_poly.entity_id
_entity_poly.type
_entity_poly.pdbx_seq_one_letter_code
_entity_poly.pdbx_strand_id
1 'polypeptide(L)'
;MEALLRARHLAPTYGGRTPIAPTTVDSLVIEEAPDVLHCGHVHVFGFQSYRGTLMVNSGAFQGQTDYQRRMGLTPRPGVAAALNLQTLHVHPIDFNV
;
A
#
# COMPACT_ATOMS: atom_id res chain seq x y z
N MET A 1 -0.83 -5.61 3.41
CA MET A 1 -2.13 -5.08 2.95
C MET A 1 -3.27 -5.98 3.38
N GLU A 2 -3.25 -7.29 3.05
CA GLU A 2 -4.35 -8.22 3.40
C GLU A 2 -4.73 -8.22 4.89
N ALA A 3 -3.76 -8.18 5.80
CA ALA A 3 -4.03 -8.12 7.25
C ALA A 3 -4.87 -6.89 7.65
N LEU A 4 -4.68 -5.73 6.99
CA LEU A 4 -5.45 -4.51 7.23
C LEU A 4 -6.89 -4.66 6.70
N LEU A 5 -7.08 -5.31 5.55
CA LEU A 5 -8.41 -5.63 5.03
C LEU A 5 -9.15 -6.61 5.94
N ARG A 6 -8.46 -7.65 6.45
CA ARG A 6 -9.02 -8.59 7.42
C ARG A 6 -9.43 -7.90 8.72
N ALA A 7 -8.61 -6.96 9.20
CA ALA A 7 -8.90 -6.15 10.38
C ALA A 7 -9.95 -5.06 10.14
N ARG A 8 -10.29 -4.76 8.87
CA ARG A 8 -11.18 -3.66 8.47
C ARG A 8 -10.74 -2.31 9.02
N HIS A 9 -9.42 -2.06 9.04
CA HIS A 9 -8.86 -0.84 9.60
C HIS A 9 -7.48 -0.54 9.00
N LEU A 10 -7.21 0.72 8.66
CA LEU A 10 -5.98 1.15 7.97
C LEU A 10 -4.75 1.14 8.89
N ALA A 11 -4.91 1.40 10.19
CA ALA A 11 -3.85 1.31 11.19
C ALA A 11 -4.36 0.85 12.58
N PRO A 12 -4.71 -0.44 12.76
CA PRO A 12 -5.43 -0.91 13.96
C PRO A 12 -4.58 -0.96 15.25
N THR A 13 -3.26 -0.80 15.15
CA THR A 13 -2.36 -0.91 16.31
C THR A 13 -2.14 0.45 16.97
N TYR A 14 -2.60 0.59 18.22
CA TYR A 14 -2.33 1.76 19.06
C TYR A 14 -0.98 1.67 19.79
N GLY A 15 -0.31 2.81 20.02
CA GLY A 15 0.97 2.88 20.75
C GLY A 15 2.20 2.38 19.97
N GLY A 16 2.03 2.06 18.68
CA GLY A 16 3.11 1.65 17.80
C GLY A 16 3.87 2.82 17.17
N ARG A 17 4.54 2.55 16.04
CA ARG A 17 5.26 3.58 15.27
C ARG A 17 4.35 4.48 14.43
N THR A 18 3.11 4.06 14.18
CA THR A 18 2.12 4.85 13.45
C THR A 18 1.35 5.72 14.46
N PRO A 19 1.52 7.04 14.45
CA PRO A 19 0.73 7.92 15.30
C PRO A 19 -0.73 7.95 14.83
N ILE A 20 -1.67 7.90 15.77
CA ILE A 20 -3.11 7.99 15.51
C ILE A 20 -3.62 9.24 16.23
N ALA A 21 -4.31 10.11 15.49
CA ALA A 21 -4.87 11.33 16.07
C ALA A 21 -6.05 11.00 17.01
N PRO A 22 -6.14 11.64 18.19
CA PRO A 22 -7.23 11.43 19.15
C PRO A 22 -8.48 12.17 18.67
N THR A 23 -9.15 11.62 17.67
CA THR A 23 -10.39 12.15 17.11
C THR A 23 -11.60 11.45 17.74
N THR A 24 -12.76 12.10 17.73
CA THR A 24 -14.00 11.53 18.27
C THR A 24 -14.60 10.46 17.35
N VAL A 25 -14.23 10.46 16.07
CA VAL A 25 -14.68 9.51 15.04
C VAL A 25 -13.46 8.95 14.34
N ASP A 26 -13.33 7.62 14.34
CA ASP A 26 -12.21 6.94 13.70
C ASP A 26 -12.44 6.77 12.19
N SER A 27 -11.86 7.68 11.41
CA SER A 27 -11.94 7.63 9.94
C SER A 27 -11.00 6.60 9.30
N LEU A 28 -10.24 5.82 10.08
CA LEU A 28 -9.34 4.77 9.58
C LEU A 28 -10.03 3.41 9.50
N VAL A 29 -11.26 3.29 10.01
CA VAL A 29 -12.11 2.11 9.86
C VAL A 29 -12.52 1.96 8.40
N ILE A 30 -12.39 0.74 7.87
CA ILE A 30 -12.86 0.36 6.54
C ILE A 30 -14.31 -0.12 6.69
N GLU A 31 -15.27 0.79 6.61
CA GLU A 31 -16.69 0.51 6.81
C GLU A 31 -17.27 -0.39 5.71
N GLU A 32 -16.94 -0.11 4.45
CA GLU A 32 -17.36 -0.88 3.28
C GLU A 32 -16.17 -1.57 2.60
N ALA A 33 -16.40 -2.75 2.01
CA ALA A 33 -15.33 -3.47 1.31
C ALA A 33 -14.96 -2.69 0.04
N PRO A 34 -13.70 -2.25 -0.13
CA PRO A 34 -13.31 -1.52 -1.33
C PRO A 34 -13.08 -2.48 -2.49
N ASP A 35 -13.33 -2.03 -3.71
CA ASP A 35 -12.87 -2.74 -4.92
C ASP A 35 -11.33 -2.68 -5.03
N VAL A 36 -10.73 -1.55 -4.60
CA VAL A 36 -9.29 -1.31 -4.65
C VAL A 36 -8.78 -0.74 -3.34
N LEU A 37 -7.80 -1.40 -2.72
CA LEU A 37 -6.98 -0.86 -1.63
C LEU A 37 -5.61 -0.46 -2.18
N HIS A 38 -5.34 0.84 -2.27
CA HIS A 38 -4.03 1.36 -2.67
C HIS A 38 -3.18 1.71 -1.43
N CYS A 39 -1.89 1.38 -1.49
CA CYS A 39 -0.91 1.63 -0.44
C CYS A 39 0.40 2.15 -1.04
N GLY A 40 1.25 2.70 -0.16
CA GLY A 40 2.59 3.15 -0.50
C GLY A 40 3.55 2.95 0.67
N HIS A 41 4.39 3.95 0.93
CA HIS A 41 5.30 4.07 2.10
C HIS A 41 6.45 3.04 2.19
N VAL A 42 6.22 1.77 1.84
CA VAL A 42 7.24 0.70 1.90
C VAL A 42 8.19 0.72 0.70
N HIS A 43 7.86 1.46 -0.36
CA HIS A 43 8.69 1.63 -1.57
C HIS A 43 8.97 0.33 -2.35
N VAL A 44 8.12 -0.69 -2.15
CA VAL A 44 8.16 -1.96 -2.89
C VAL A 44 6.88 -2.07 -3.70
N PHE A 45 7.03 -2.18 -5.02
CA PHE A 45 5.92 -2.41 -5.93
C PHE A 45 5.35 -3.83 -5.74
N GLY A 46 4.02 -3.95 -5.73
CA GLY A 46 3.35 -5.25 -5.74
C GLY A 46 1.84 -5.11 -5.74
N PHE A 47 1.13 -6.11 -6.26
CA PHE A 47 -0.32 -6.15 -6.26
C PHE A 47 -0.82 -7.58 -6.10
N GLN A 48 -2.00 -7.73 -5.49
CA GLN A 48 -2.64 -9.03 -5.26
C GLN A 48 -4.13 -8.84 -5.00
N SER A 49 -4.96 -9.81 -5.40
CA SER A 49 -6.39 -9.82 -5.05
C SER A 49 -6.64 -10.63 -3.77
N TYR A 50 -7.54 -10.14 -2.92
CA TYR A 50 -8.04 -10.85 -1.75
C TYR A 50 -9.56 -10.70 -1.68
N ARG A 51 -10.29 -11.82 -1.84
CA ARG A 51 -11.77 -11.90 -1.75
C ARG A 51 -12.49 -10.82 -2.58
N GLY A 52 -11.99 -10.52 -3.78
CA GLY A 52 -12.58 -9.53 -4.69
C GLY A 52 -11.98 -8.12 -4.57
N THR A 53 -11.31 -7.78 -3.46
CA THR A 53 -10.58 -6.51 -3.33
C THR A 53 -9.20 -6.62 -3.97
N LEU A 54 -8.90 -5.76 -4.93
CA LEU A 54 -7.55 -5.58 -5.47
C LEU A 54 -6.69 -4.75 -4.51
N MET A 55 -5.56 -5.29 -4.07
CA MET A 55 -4.57 -4.54 -3.29
C MET A 55 -3.41 -4.14 -4.20
N VAL A 56 -3.02 -2.87 -4.17
CA VAL A 56 -1.89 -2.34 -4.95
C VAL A 56 -0.97 -1.53 -4.05
N ASN A 57 0.32 -1.86 -4.03
CA ASN A 57 1.38 -0.98 -3.55
C ASN A 57 2.15 -0.46 -4.77
N SER A 58 2.09 0.86 -5.00
CA SER A 58 2.71 1.47 -6.18
C SER A 58 4.22 1.64 -6.07
N GLY A 59 4.84 1.22 -4.97
CA GLY A 59 6.29 1.38 -4.78
C GLY A 59 6.68 2.85 -4.59
N ALA A 60 7.74 3.28 -5.27
CA ALA A 60 8.27 4.64 -5.18
C ALA A 60 9.02 5.06 -6.45
N PHE A 61 9.37 6.34 -6.50
CA PHE A 61 10.29 6.93 -7.50
C PHE A 61 11.58 7.45 -6.84
N GLN A 62 11.87 6.98 -5.63
CA GLN A 62 13.06 7.33 -4.85
C GLN A 62 14.03 6.15 -4.83
N GLY A 63 15.30 6.40 -5.15
CA GLY A 63 16.39 5.43 -4.98
C GLY A 63 16.57 5.01 -3.51
N GLN A 64 17.34 3.93 -3.30
CA GLN A 64 17.58 3.41 -1.94
C GLN A 64 18.31 4.45 -1.08
N THR A 65 17.70 4.83 0.05
CA THR A 65 18.31 5.72 1.03
C THR A 65 19.20 4.96 2.01
N ASP A 66 20.11 5.67 2.70
CA ASP A 66 20.95 5.07 3.74
C ASP A 66 20.12 4.47 4.89
N TYR A 67 19.01 5.10 5.24
CA TYR A 67 18.07 4.56 6.22
C TYR A 67 17.50 3.21 5.74
N GLN A 68 17.02 3.14 4.51
CA GLN A 68 16.49 1.90 3.92
C GLN A 68 17.55 0.81 3.86
N ARG A 69 18.79 1.16 3.49
CA ARG A 69 19.92 0.22 3.49
C ARG A 69 20.22 -0.32 4.89
N ARG A 70 20.25 0.53 5.91
CA ARG A 70 20.44 0.11 7.33
C ARG A 70 19.31 -0.77 7.83
N MET A 71 18.09 -0.59 7.32
CA MET A 71 16.92 -1.41 7.64
C MET A 71 16.80 -2.68 6.78
N GLY A 72 17.74 -2.94 5.86
CA GLY A 72 17.72 -4.10 4.96
C GLY A 72 16.65 -4.04 3.86
N LEU A 73 16.09 -2.86 3.59
CA LEU A 73 15.07 -2.67 2.56
C LEU A 73 15.70 -2.36 1.20
N THR A 74 15.36 -3.16 0.18
CA THR A 74 15.73 -2.90 -1.21
C THR A 74 14.49 -2.46 -2.00
N PRO A 75 14.34 -1.16 -2.31
CA PRO A 75 13.20 -0.68 -3.09
C PRO A 75 13.35 -1.05 -4.57
N ARG A 76 12.22 -1.04 -5.29
CA ARG A 76 12.19 -1.10 -6.76
C ARG A 76 11.62 0.22 -7.30
N PRO A 77 12.44 1.28 -7.40
CA PRO A 77 11.95 2.56 -7.89
C PRO A 77 11.68 2.54 -9.40
N GLY A 78 10.91 3.52 -9.89
CA GLY A 78 10.71 3.72 -11.32
C GLY A 78 9.71 2.74 -11.95
N VAL A 79 8.76 2.22 -11.16
CA VAL A 79 7.65 1.42 -11.67
C VAL A 79 6.34 2.13 -11.36
N ALA A 80 5.51 2.39 -12.36
CA ALA A 80 4.14 2.88 -12.18
C ALA A 80 3.11 1.75 -12.28
N ALA A 81 2.06 1.80 -11.46
CA ALA A 81 0.93 0.89 -11.55
C ALA A 81 -0.19 1.52 -12.40
N ALA A 82 -0.40 1.04 -13.63
CA ALA A 82 -1.56 1.44 -14.44
C ALA A 82 -2.71 0.46 -14.19
N LEU A 83 -3.79 0.93 -13.56
CA LEU A 83 -4.97 0.12 -13.23
C LEU A 83 -6.10 0.38 -14.21
N ASN A 84 -6.61 -0.68 -14.85
CA ASN A 84 -7.87 -0.62 -15.59
C ASN A 84 -9.05 -0.78 -14.61
N LEU A 85 -9.86 0.27 -14.42
CA LEU A 85 -10.95 0.27 -13.44
C LEU A 85 -12.13 -0.64 -13.81
N GLN A 86 -12.31 -1.00 -15.08
CA GLN A 86 -13.38 -1.90 -15.50
C GLN A 86 -13.06 -3.38 -15.21
N THR A 87 -11.80 -3.75 -15.42
CA THR A 87 -11.34 -5.15 -15.32
C THR A 87 -10.54 -5.44 -14.05
N LEU A 88 -10.17 -4.39 -13.31
CA LEU A 88 -9.23 -4.42 -12.19
C LEU A 88 -7.85 -5.02 -12.54
N HIS A 89 -7.49 -5.01 -13.83
CA HIS A 89 -6.18 -5.47 -14.27
C HIS A 89 -5.11 -4.40 -14.02
N VAL A 90 -4.00 -4.79 -13.38
CA VAL A 90 -2.84 -3.93 -13.12
C VAL A 90 -1.76 -4.19 -14.17
N HIS A 91 -1.35 -3.15 -14.88
CA HIS A 91 -0.23 -3.16 -15.80
C HIS A 91 0.96 -2.37 -15.20
N PRO A 92 2.06 -3.03 -14.81
CA PRO A 92 3.28 -2.36 -14.36
C PRO A 92 3.98 -1.69 -15.54
N ILE A 93 4.22 -0.39 -15.46
CA ILE A 93 5.05 0.37 -16.41
C ILE A 93 6.42 0.56 -15.77
N ASP A 94 7.44 -0.13 -16.28
CA ASP A 94 8.82 -0.04 -15.79
C ASP A 94 9.59 1.02 -16.60
N PHE A 95 10.16 2.00 -15.92
CA PHE A 95 10.95 3.09 -16.52
C PHE A 95 12.46 2.86 -16.39
N ASN A 96 12.90 1.70 -15.88
CA ASN A 96 14.33 1.36 -15.77
C ASN A 96 14.89 0.64 -17.02
N VAL A 97 14.08 0.52 -18.08
CA VAL A 97 14.46 -0.05 -19.39
C VAL A 97 15.37 0.87 -20.19
#